data_AF-A0A522XG68-F1
#
_entry.id   AF-A0A522XG68-F1
#
_cell.length_a   1.000
_cell.length_b   1.000
_cell.length_c   1.000
_cell.angle_alpha   90.00
_cell.angle_beta   90.00
_cell.angle_gamma   90.00
#
_symmetry.space_group_name_H-M   'P 1'
#
loop_
_entity.id
_entity.type
_entity.pdbx_description
1 polymer ?
#
loop_
_entity_poly.entity_id
_entity_poly.type
_entity_poly.pdbx_seq_one_letter_code
_entity_poly.pdbx_strand_id
1 'polypeptide(L)'
;MSFPKTLLLGLKSEQFRHPLDLQATTALKQIPGVDLLVRNLLGALGEQYFYLENIASGVRVSEQQLPELHQLLVEAAKVLDVEAPQLYVRQHPVPNAYTFAMRGRQAFVVLHTSLIELLTPEETQAVIAHELGHLKCEHGVYLTLANLITLAVGQVPNWGTLVAQSLQAQMLEWLRCAEFSCDRAALLATQNPRTVMSVLMKLAGGSPTLSPQLNLDAFLEQARSYDDISDDALGEALKQLQTEQLSHPVPVLRAREIDRWASSQNYYDLLNPSKRCYSDKTNATGGWRNW
;
A
#
# COMPACT_ATOMS: atom_id res chain seq x y z
N MET A 1 7.77 17.12 -20.64
CA MET A 1 8.65 17.61 -19.56
C MET A 1 7.89 17.41 -18.26
N SER A 2 8.40 16.56 -17.36
CA SER A 2 7.81 16.36 -16.03
C SER A 2 8.10 17.61 -15.19
N PHE A 3 7.09 18.19 -14.55
CA PHE A 3 7.28 19.31 -13.63
C PHE A 3 8.07 18.83 -12.40
N PRO A 4 8.94 19.67 -11.82
CA PRO A 4 9.67 19.29 -10.62
C PRO A 4 8.67 18.97 -9.48
N LYS A 5 8.84 17.81 -8.85
CA LYS A 5 7.96 17.38 -7.77
C LYS A 5 8.25 18.12 -6.47
N THR A 6 7.21 18.41 -5.68
CA THR A 6 7.39 18.99 -4.34
C THR A 6 7.93 17.93 -3.41
N LEU A 7 9.05 18.21 -2.73
CA LEU A 7 9.59 17.34 -1.71
C LEU A 7 8.85 17.55 -0.39
N LEU A 8 8.40 16.47 0.25
CA LEU A 8 7.63 16.53 1.50
C LEU A 8 8.54 16.22 2.69
N LEU A 9 9.56 17.05 2.89
CA LEU A 9 10.52 16.87 3.99
C LEU A 9 9.80 16.89 5.35
N GLY A 10 10.08 15.90 6.19
CA GLY A 10 9.41 15.73 7.48
C GLY A 10 7.99 15.19 7.39
N LEU A 11 7.56 14.65 6.25
CA LEU A 11 6.27 13.99 6.09
C LEU A 11 6.16 12.86 7.10
N LYS A 12 5.17 12.92 7.98
CA LYS A 12 4.84 11.83 8.91
C LYS A 12 3.65 11.04 8.38
N SER A 13 3.59 9.75 8.73
CA SER A 13 2.52 8.87 8.27
C SER A 13 1.13 9.39 8.67
N GLU A 14 0.99 9.95 9.87
CA GLU A 14 -0.29 10.47 10.38
C GLU A 14 -0.88 11.60 9.53
N GLN A 15 -0.05 12.28 8.73
CA GLN A 15 -0.51 13.43 7.94
C GLN A 15 -1.25 13.03 6.67
N PHE A 16 -1.00 11.82 6.15
CA PHE A 16 -1.69 11.29 4.97
C PHE A 16 -2.46 10.00 5.26
N ARG A 17 -2.25 9.36 6.41
CA ARG A 17 -2.94 8.13 6.81
C ARG A 17 -4.45 8.27 6.65
N HIS A 18 -5.07 7.27 6.04
CA HIS A 18 -6.51 7.22 5.90
C HIS A 18 -7.16 7.05 7.29
N PRO A 19 -8.27 7.76 7.60
CA PRO A 19 -8.94 7.60 8.90
C PRO A 19 -9.36 6.16 9.20
N LEU A 20 -9.83 5.43 8.18
CA LEU A 20 -10.20 4.01 8.32
C LEU A 20 -8.99 3.13 8.65
N ASP A 21 -7.83 3.38 8.04
CA ASP A 21 -6.59 2.68 8.39
C ASP A 21 -6.20 2.99 9.84
N LEU A 22 -6.21 4.27 10.24
CA LEU A 22 -5.88 4.64 11.62
C LEU A 22 -6.82 3.94 12.63
N GLN A 23 -8.12 3.92 12.35
CA GLN A 23 -9.12 3.26 13.17
C GLN A 23 -8.89 1.75 13.24
N ALA A 24 -8.73 1.08 12.09
CA ALA A 24 -8.50 -0.35 12.02
C ALA A 24 -7.18 -0.74 12.71
N THR A 25 -6.09 0.00 12.46
CA THR A 25 -4.78 -0.20 13.11
C THR A 25 -4.91 -0.05 14.63
N THR A 26 -5.67 0.93 15.10
CA THR A 26 -5.91 1.14 16.54
C THR A 26 -6.72 -0.01 17.14
N ALA A 27 -7.76 -0.48 16.44
CA ALA A 27 -8.58 -1.61 16.89
C ALA A 27 -7.74 -2.90 17.00
N LEU A 28 -6.88 -3.18 16.03
CA LEU A 28 -5.99 -4.35 16.08
C LEU A 28 -5.02 -4.33 17.26
N LYS A 29 -4.47 -3.16 17.59
CA LYS A 29 -3.58 -2.97 18.75
C LYS A 29 -4.28 -3.20 20.08
N GLN A 30 -5.61 -3.10 20.12
CA GLN A 30 -6.39 -3.35 21.33
C GLN A 30 -6.70 -4.84 21.55
N ILE A 31 -6.46 -5.70 20.56
CA ILE A 31 -6.71 -7.14 20.68
C ILE A 31 -5.68 -7.75 21.65
N PRO A 32 -6.12 -8.36 22.78
CA PRO A 32 -5.20 -8.94 23.75
C PRO A 32 -4.31 -10.01 23.12
N GLY A 33 -3.00 -9.88 23.31
CA GLY A 33 -2.01 -10.87 22.85
C GLY A 33 -1.57 -10.73 21.39
N VAL A 34 -2.15 -9.82 20.59
CA VAL A 34 -1.65 -9.56 19.22
C VAL A 34 -0.20 -9.08 19.23
N ASP A 35 0.19 -8.22 20.18
CA ASP A 35 1.58 -7.79 20.32
C ASP A 35 2.55 -8.94 20.61
N LEU A 36 2.12 -9.93 21.39
CA LEU A 36 2.92 -11.14 21.68
C LEU A 36 3.01 -12.04 20.46
N LEU A 37 1.91 -12.22 19.73
CA LEU A 37 1.90 -12.97 18.47
C LEU A 37 2.82 -12.32 17.44
N VAL A 38 2.70 -11.00 17.25
CA VAL A 38 3.59 -10.21 16.39
C VAL A 38 5.06 -10.41 16.78
N ARG A 39 5.39 -10.28 18.07
CA ARG A 39 6.77 -10.42 18.56
C ARG A 39 7.31 -11.85 18.42
N ASN A 40 6.48 -12.86 18.63
CA ASN A 40 6.90 -14.28 18.65
C ASN A 40 6.84 -14.95 17.26
N LEU A 41 5.91 -14.53 16.38
CA LEU A 41 5.78 -15.06 15.02
C LEU A 41 6.89 -14.55 14.10
N LEU A 42 7.39 -13.33 14.34
CA LEU A 42 8.60 -12.77 13.71
C LEU A 42 9.90 -13.32 14.34
N GLY A 43 9.87 -14.55 14.85
CA GLY A 43 11.07 -15.26 15.27
C GLY A 43 12.00 -15.52 14.08
N ALA A 44 13.31 -15.53 14.34
CA ALA A 44 14.39 -15.47 13.34
C ALA A 44 14.36 -16.49 12.17
N LEU A 45 13.56 -17.56 12.24
CA LEU A 45 13.55 -18.64 11.25
C LEU A 45 12.59 -18.41 10.07
N GLY A 46 11.36 -17.93 10.33
CA GLY A 46 10.40 -17.61 9.27
C GLY A 46 10.84 -16.40 8.43
N GLU A 47 11.36 -15.40 9.12
CA GLU A 47 11.99 -14.22 8.51
C GLU A 47 13.22 -14.57 7.68
N GLN A 48 14.01 -15.59 8.05
CA GLN A 48 15.14 -15.99 7.22
C GLN A 48 14.70 -16.69 5.94
N TYR A 49 13.70 -17.56 6.02
CA TYR A 49 13.22 -18.32 4.86
C TYR A 49 12.60 -17.41 3.80
N PHE A 50 11.65 -16.55 4.16
CA PHE A 50 11.00 -15.64 3.21
C PHE A 50 11.97 -14.60 2.61
N TYR A 51 12.92 -14.13 3.43
CA TYR A 51 13.98 -13.24 2.95
C TYR A 51 14.88 -13.96 1.93
N LEU A 52 15.32 -15.17 2.25
CA LEU A 52 16.20 -15.97 1.38
C LEU A 52 15.52 -16.36 0.07
N GLU A 53 14.28 -16.84 0.10
CA GLU A 53 13.57 -17.29 -1.10
C GLU A 53 13.33 -16.13 -2.08
N ASN A 54 12.86 -14.98 -1.57
CA ASN A 54 12.54 -13.83 -2.42
C ASN A 54 13.80 -13.12 -2.94
N ILE A 55 14.88 -13.07 -2.16
CA ILE A 55 16.16 -12.48 -2.62
C ILE A 55 16.90 -13.43 -3.57
N ALA A 56 16.86 -14.75 -3.32
CA ALA A 56 17.57 -15.72 -4.16
C ALA A 56 16.99 -15.83 -5.57
N SER A 57 15.73 -15.44 -5.77
CA SER A 57 15.02 -15.58 -7.05
C SER A 57 14.78 -14.26 -7.79
N GLY A 58 15.28 -13.14 -7.28
CA GLY A 58 15.08 -11.79 -7.84
C GLY A 58 16.35 -11.14 -8.37
N VAL A 59 16.19 -10.26 -9.36
CA VAL A 59 17.25 -9.39 -9.89
C VAL A 59 17.25 -8.09 -9.09
N ARG A 60 18.35 -7.80 -8.37
CA ARG A 60 18.47 -6.57 -7.57
C ARG A 60 18.58 -5.32 -8.46
N VAL A 61 17.77 -4.32 -8.19
CA VAL A 61 17.84 -3.01 -8.85
C VAL A 61 18.92 -2.15 -8.17
N SER A 62 19.71 -1.43 -8.98
CA SER A 62 20.78 -0.52 -8.56
C SER A 62 21.10 0.48 -9.66
N GLU A 63 21.97 1.45 -9.39
CA GLU A 63 22.47 2.38 -10.42
C GLU A 63 23.16 1.66 -11.59
N GLN A 64 23.77 0.50 -11.34
CA GLN A 64 24.46 -0.30 -12.35
C GLN A 64 23.56 -1.33 -13.04
N GLN A 65 22.37 -1.59 -12.48
CA GLN A 65 21.46 -2.63 -12.95
C GLN A 65 20.01 -2.15 -12.84
N LEU A 66 19.37 -1.92 -13.98
CA LEU A 66 18.04 -1.31 -14.08
C LEU A 66 18.01 0.13 -13.50
N PRO A 67 18.89 1.05 -13.98
CA PRO A 67 19.06 2.39 -13.42
C PRO A 67 17.78 3.23 -13.43
N GLU A 68 16.91 3.04 -14.43
CA GLU A 68 15.64 3.77 -14.52
C GLU A 68 14.71 3.42 -13.34
N LEU A 69 14.55 2.12 -13.04
CA LEU A 69 13.76 1.68 -11.87
C LEU A 69 14.38 2.15 -10.56
N HIS A 70 15.72 2.15 -10.47
CA HIS A 70 16.43 2.67 -9.31
C HIS A 70 16.11 4.17 -9.10
N GLN A 71 16.11 4.96 -10.17
CA GLN A 71 15.78 6.37 -10.11
C GLN A 71 14.33 6.60 -9.65
N LEU A 72 13.36 5.83 -10.18
CA LEU A 72 11.95 5.93 -9.77
C LEU A 72 11.80 5.70 -8.27
N LEU A 73 12.48 4.69 -7.72
CA LEU A 73 12.53 4.39 -6.29
C LEU A 73 13.12 5.54 -5.48
N VAL A 74 14.32 6.00 -5.85
CA VAL A 74 15.03 7.07 -5.10
C VAL A 74 14.21 8.36 -5.10
N GLU A 75 13.60 8.72 -6.22
CA GLU A 75 12.72 9.89 -6.30
C GLU A 75 11.47 9.74 -5.42
N ALA A 76 10.79 8.59 -5.48
CA ALA A 76 9.61 8.34 -4.64
C ALA A 76 9.97 8.36 -3.14
N ALA A 77 11.07 7.71 -2.76
CA ALA A 77 11.57 7.68 -1.40
C ALA A 77 11.92 9.09 -0.89
N LYS A 78 12.56 9.90 -1.74
CA LYS A 78 12.89 11.29 -1.42
C LYS A 78 11.65 12.16 -1.26
N VAL A 79 10.62 12.00 -2.10
CA VAL A 79 9.36 12.75 -1.97
C VAL A 79 8.64 12.38 -0.68
N LEU A 80 8.57 11.09 -0.34
CA LEU A 80 7.85 10.58 0.84
C LEU A 80 8.67 10.67 2.14
N ASP A 81 9.91 11.18 2.07
CA ASP A 81 10.84 11.29 3.20
C ASP A 81 11.06 9.94 3.90
N VAL A 82 11.36 8.91 3.12
CA VAL A 82 11.71 7.56 3.60
C VAL A 82 13.08 7.15 3.12
N GLU A 83 13.76 6.32 3.91
CA GLU A 83 14.95 5.63 3.44
C GLU A 83 14.56 4.67 2.30
N ALA A 84 15.30 4.72 1.19
CA ALA A 84 15.04 3.85 0.06
C ALA A 84 15.32 2.37 0.46
N PRO A 85 14.32 1.48 0.40
CA PRO A 85 14.53 0.05 0.61
C PRO A 85 15.32 -0.55 -0.55
N GLN A 86 15.70 -1.83 -0.44
CA GLN A 86 16.16 -2.55 -1.63
C GLN A 86 14.99 -2.78 -2.58
N LEU A 87 15.27 -2.80 -3.89
CA LEU A 87 14.26 -3.11 -4.91
C LEU A 87 14.73 -4.30 -5.73
N TYR A 88 13.83 -5.24 -5.98
CA TYR A 88 14.08 -6.43 -6.76
C TYR A 88 13.04 -6.58 -7.86
N VAL A 89 13.45 -7.17 -8.98
CA VAL A 89 12.53 -7.60 -10.05
C VAL A 89 12.48 -9.13 -10.06
N ARG A 90 11.28 -9.69 -10.01
CA ARG A 90 11.03 -11.13 -10.07
C ARG A 90 10.28 -11.47 -11.36
N GLN A 91 10.74 -12.49 -12.07
CA GLN A 91 10.02 -13.00 -13.22
C GLN A 91 8.72 -13.67 -12.75
N HIS A 92 7.58 -13.12 -13.16
CA HIS A 92 6.28 -13.66 -12.81
C HIS A 92 5.21 -13.21 -13.82
N PRO A 93 4.31 -14.11 -14.28
CA PRO A 93 3.33 -13.78 -15.32
C PRO A 93 2.14 -12.95 -14.82
N VAL A 94 1.89 -12.93 -13.50
CA VAL A 94 0.81 -12.13 -12.89
C VAL A 94 1.37 -10.82 -12.35
N PRO A 95 0.84 -9.64 -12.78
CA PRO A 95 1.25 -8.33 -12.29
C PRO A 95 1.09 -8.25 -10.77
N ASN A 96 2.17 -7.95 -10.06
CA ASN A 96 2.14 -7.72 -8.63
C ASN A 96 3.35 -6.91 -8.17
N ALA A 97 3.21 -6.27 -7.02
CA ALA A 97 4.30 -5.74 -6.21
C ALA A 97 4.04 -6.08 -4.74
N TYR A 98 5.09 -6.15 -3.94
CA TYR A 98 4.92 -6.26 -2.49
C TYR A 98 6.15 -5.75 -1.75
N THR A 99 5.89 -5.32 -0.53
CA THR A 99 6.89 -4.86 0.42
C THR A 99 7.08 -5.86 1.53
N PHE A 100 8.34 -6.06 1.90
CA PHE A 100 8.71 -6.86 3.04
C PHE A 100 9.57 -6.03 4.00
N ALA A 101 9.18 -6.00 5.29
CA ALA A 101 9.93 -5.36 6.36
C ALA A 101 10.09 -6.30 7.55
N MET A 102 11.33 -6.47 8.01
CA MET A 102 11.77 -7.38 9.08
C MET A 102 12.50 -6.57 10.15
N ARG A 103 12.39 -6.97 11.42
CA ARG A 103 13.13 -6.29 12.49
C ARG A 103 14.64 -6.47 12.30
N GLY A 104 15.39 -5.37 12.32
CA GLY A 104 16.85 -5.39 12.24
C GLY A 104 17.42 -5.76 10.86
N ARG A 105 16.60 -5.77 9.82
CA ARG A 105 17.02 -5.97 8.42
C ARG A 105 16.57 -4.81 7.55
N GLN A 106 17.28 -4.62 6.45
CA GLN A 106 16.87 -3.66 5.44
C GLN A 106 15.56 -4.14 4.80
N ALA A 107 14.55 -3.26 4.75
CA ALA A 107 13.32 -3.52 4.03
C ALA A 107 13.60 -3.67 2.53
N PHE A 108 12.73 -4.40 1.84
CA PHE A 108 12.81 -4.57 0.40
C PHE A 108 11.43 -4.55 -0.25
N VAL A 109 11.41 -4.14 -1.52
CA VAL A 109 10.24 -4.13 -2.40
C VAL A 109 10.55 -5.06 -3.58
N VAL A 110 9.56 -5.83 -4.01
CA VAL A 110 9.67 -6.69 -5.20
C VAL A 110 8.63 -6.28 -6.22
N LEU A 111 9.04 -6.13 -7.48
CA LEU A 111 8.17 -5.92 -8.63
C LEU A 111 8.16 -7.16 -9.52
N HIS A 112 7.00 -7.56 -9.99
CA HIS A 112 6.90 -8.59 -11.01
C HIS A 112 7.18 -8.02 -12.41
N THR A 113 7.82 -8.80 -13.29
CA THR A 113 8.09 -8.39 -14.68
C THR A 113 6.81 -8.01 -15.44
N SER A 114 5.73 -8.78 -15.27
CA SER A 114 4.42 -8.49 -15.88
C SER A 114 3.80 -7.17 -15.45
N LEU A 115 4.13 -6.69 -14.23
CA LEU A 115 3.71 -5.36 -13.78
C LEU A 115 4.47 -4.26 -14.53
N ILE A 116 5.77 -4.43 -14.68
CA ILE A 116 6.65 -3.47 -15.38
C ILE A 116 6.28 -3.39 -16.87
N GLU A 117 5.91 -4.52 -17.49
CA GLU A 117 5.45 -4.55 -18.88
C GLU A 117 4.06 -3.90 -19.08
N LEU A 118 3.23 -3.90 -18.04
CA LEU A 118 1.87 -3.35 -18.08
C LEU A 118 1.85 -1.82 -17.89
N LEU A 119 2.76 -1.30 -17.07
CA LEU A 119 2.73 0.07 -16.58
C LEU A 119 3.77 0.96 -17.27
N THR A 120 3.42 2.24 -17.41
CA THR A 120 4.40 3.28 -17.77
C THR A 120 5.39 3.53 -16.62
N PRO A 121 6.52 4.21 -16.85
CA PRO A 121 7.45 4.56 -15.77
C PRO A 121 6.81 5.35 -14.62
N GLU A 122 5.93 6.30 -14.92
CA GLU A 122 5.24 7.11 -13.89
C GLU A 122 4.26 6.26 -13.06
N GLU A 123 3.54 5.34 -13.71
CA GLU A 123 2.64 4.39 -13.06
C GLU A 123 3.41 3.35 -12.24
N THR A 124 4.57 2.90 -12.73
CA THR A 124 5.47 2.01 -11.98
C THR A 124 5.99 2.72 -10.72
N GLN A 125 6.34 4.00 -10.83
CA GLN A 125 6.71 4.81 -9.66
C GLN A 125 5.55 4.98 -8.67
N ALA A 126 4.31 5.07 -9.16
CA ALA A 126 3.13 5.10 -8.30
C ALA A 126 3.00 3.80 -7.50
N VAL A 127 3.23 2.63 -8.12
CA VAL A 127 3.24 1.35 -7.40
C VAL A 127 4.40 1.28 -6.40
N ILE A 128 5.61 1.68 -6.78
CA ILE A 128 6.74 1.74 -5.84
C ILE A 128 6.39 2.66 -4.65
N ALA A 129 5.80 3.82 -4.89
CA ALA A 129 5.38 4.74 -3.85
C ALA A 129 4.25 4.21 -2.96
N HIS A 130 3.33 3.43 -3.53
CA HIS A 130 2.31 2.68 -2.78
C HIS A 130 2.98 1.72 -1.79
N GLU A 131 3.93 0.93 -2.26
CA GLU A 131 4.74 0.01 -1.46
C GLU A 131 5.54 0.74 -0.34
N LEU A 132 6.14 1.89 -0.66
CA LEU A 132 6.77 2.76 0.34
C LEU A 132 5.76 3.30 1.37
N GLY A 133 4.50 3.47 1.00
CA GLY A 133 3.40 3.80 1.90
C GLY A 133 3.22 2.77 3.00
N HIS A 134 3.32 1.48 2.69
CA HIS A 134 3.30 0.41 3.69
C HIS A 134 4.47 0.50 4.67
N LEU A 135 5.67 0.83 4.19
CA LEU A 135 6.82 1.07 5.06
C LEU A 135 6.59 2.27 5.97
N LYS A 136 6.19 3.41 5.40
CA LYS A 136 5.98 4.66 6.14
C LYS A 136 4.92 4.52 7.22
N CYS A 137 3.85 3.78 6.93
CA CYS A 137 2.75 3.55 7.86
C CYS A 137 2.96 2.34 8.78
N GLU A 138 4.13 1.70 8.72
CA GLU A 138 4.51 0.53 9.53
C GLU A 138 3.56 -0.67 9.36
N HIS A 139 3.04 -0.87 8.15
CA HIS A 139 2.09 -1.96 7.83
C HIS A 139 2.74 -3.36 7.80
N GLY A 140 4.06 -3.45 7.57
CA GLY A 140 4.76 -4.72 7.29
C GLY A 140 4.57 -5.82 8.34
N VAL A 141 4.48 -5.45 9.61
CA VAL A 141 4.28 -6.38 10.73
C VAL A 141 2.91 -7.05 10.67
N TYR A 142 1.87 -6.26 10.41
CA TYR A 142 0.48 -6.75 10.34
C TYR A 142 0.20 -7.48 9.02
N LEU A 143 0.85 -7.09 7.91
CA LEU A 143 0.81 -7.84 6.64
C LEU A 143 1.30 -9.29 6.83
N THR A 144 2.42 -9.45 7.54
CA THR A 144 2.98 -10.78 7.84
C THR A 144 2.02 -11.61 8.69
N LEU A 145 1.42 -10.99 9.71
CA LEU A 145 0.41 -11.63 10.57
C LEU A 145 -0.82 -12.07 9.77
N ALA A 146 -1.35 -11.22 8.89
CA ALA A 146 -2.54 -11.53 8.08
C ALA A 146 -2.31 -12.72 7.14
N ASN A 147 -1.14 -12.80 6.50
CA ASN A 147 -0.77 -13.93 5.65
C ASN A 147 -0.72 -15.25 6.43
N LEU A 148 -0.12 -15.24 7.64
CA LEU A 148 -0.04 -16.44 8.48
C LEU A 148 -1.41 -16.88 9.01
N ILE A 149 -2.26 -15.94 9.42
CA ILE A 149 -3.62 -16.25 9.88
C ILE A 149 -4.41 -16.91 8.74
N THR A 150 -4.31 -16.38 7.52
CA THR A 150 -4.99 -16.94 6.34
C THR A 150 -4.58 -18.40 6.09
N LEU A 151 -3.31 -18.74 6.28
CA LEU A 151 -2.81 -20.12 6.16
C LEU A 151 -3.24 -21.01 7.34
N ALA A 152 -3.36 -20.44 8.54
CA ALA A 152 -3.61 -21.17 9.77
C ALA A 152 -5.10 -21.44 10.05
N VAL A 153 -6.03 -20.65 9.51
CA VAL A 153 -7.48 -20.76 9.80
C VAL A 153 -8.03 -22.16 9.55
N GLY A 154 -7.56 -22.85 8.50
CA GLY A 154 -7.97 -24.23 8.19
C GLY A 154 -7.43 -25.31 9.14
N GLN A 155 -6.46 -24.96 9.98
CA GLN A 155 -5.74 -25.87 10.88
C GLN A 155 -6.16 -25.70 12.35
N VAL A 156 -7.03 -24.75 12.67
CA VAL A 156 -7.47 -24.47 14.03
C VAL A 156 -8.56 -25.49 14.44
N PRO A 157 -8.48 -26.10 15.65
CA PRO A 157 -9.55 -26.96 16.16
C PRO A 157 -10.90 -26.25 16.22
N ASN A 158 -12.00 -27.00 16.08
CA ASN A 158 -13.38 -26.47 15.99
C ASN A 158 -13.81 -25.51 17.12
N TRP A 159 -13.18 -25.54 18.29
CA TRP A 159 -13.48 -24.62 19.39
C TRP A 159 -12.82 -23.24 19.22
N GLY A 160 -11.76 -23.14 18.42
CA GLY A 160 -11.03 -21.89 18.14
C GLY A 160 -11.41 -21.24 16.82
N THR A 161 -12.25 -21.89 16.00
CA THR A 161 -12.61 -21.43 14.65
C THR A 161 -13.33 -20.09 14.67
N LEU A 162 -14.27 -19.86 15.59
CA LEU A 162 -15.00 -18.58 15.69
C LEU A 162 -14.06 -17.41 16.00
N VAL A 163 -13.11 -17.61 16.92
CA VAL A 163 -12.11 -16.59 17.27
C VAL A 163 -11.17 -16.35 16.09
N ALA A 164 -10.70 -17.41 15.43
CA ALA A 164 -9.84 -17.30 14.26
C ALA A 164 -10.53 -16.59 13.09
N GLN A 165 -11.80 -16.91 12.82
CA GLN A 165 -12.61 -16.25 11.79
C GLN A 165 -12.87 -14.77 12.10
N SER A 166 -13.17 -14.44 13.36
CA SER A 166 -13.35 -13.03 13.77
C SER A 166 -12.06 -12.23 13.60
N LEU A 167 -10.92 -12.79 14.02
CA LEU A 167 -9.62 -12.16 13.84
C LEU A 167 -9.25 -12.03 12.35
N GLN A 168 -9.54 -13.06 11.55
CA GLN A 168 -9.33 -13.02 10.10
C GLN A 168 -10.17 -11.93 9.44
N ALA A 169 -11.44 -11.79 9.82
CA ALA A 169 -12.31 -10.74 9.29
C ALA A 169 -11.75 -9.33 9.61
N GLN A 170 -11.33 -9.10 10.85
CA GLN A 170 -10.69 -7.84 11.26
C GLN A 170 -9.35 -7.59 10.54
N MET A 171 -8.55 -8.64 10.31
CA MET A 171 -7.33 -8.54 9.50
C MET A 171 -7.62 -8.16 8.06
N LEU A 172 -8.62 -8.80 7.43
CA LEU A 172 -9.01 -8.50 6.05
C LEU A 172 -9.58 -7.09 5.93
N GLU A 173 -10.36 -6.64 6.90
CA GLU A 173 -10.83 -5.26 6.97
C GLU A 173 -9.67 -4.27 7.10
N TRP A 174 -8.72 -4.56 8.00
CA TRP A 174 -7.53 -3.75 8.15
C TRP A 174 -6.69 -3.68 6.87
N LEU A 175 -6.48 -4.82 6.19
CA LEU A 175 -5.76 -4.88 4.92
C LEU A 175 -6.41 -3.92 3.91
N ARG A 176 -7.74 -4.01 3.77
CA ARG A 176 -8.49 -3.11 2.89
C ARG A 176 -8.33 -1.65 3.27
N CYS A 177 -8.32 -1.33 4.56
CA CYS A 177 -8.16 0.04 5.03
C CYS A 177 -6.75 0.59 4.75
N ALA A 178 -5.71 -0.23 4.95
CA ALA A 178 -4.31 0.11 4.76
C ALA A 178 -4.03 0.56 3.32
N GLU A 179 -4.68 -0.07 2.32
CA GLU A 179 -4.55 0.29 0.91
C GLU A 179 -4.84 1.76 0.62
N PHE A 180 -5.84 2.36 1.29
CA PHE A 180 -6.17 3.77 1.08
C PHE A 180 -5.03 4.70 1.51
N SER A 181 -4.33 4.39 2.61
CA SER A 181 -3.16 5.15 3.04
C SER A 181 -2.00 5.03 2.03
N CYS A 182 -1.80 3.83 1.49
CA CYS A 182 -0.77 3.56 0.50
C CYS A 182 -1.07 4.22 -0.85
N ASP A 183 -2.35 4.29 -1.26
CA ASP A 183 -2.75 5.06 -2.44
C ASP A 183 -2.51 6.55 -2.28
N ARG A 184 -2.73 7.09 -1.07
CA ARG A 184 -2.37 8.47 -0.76
C ARG A 184 -0.86 8.70 -0.84
N ALA A 185 -0.04 7.74 -0.38
CA ALA A 185 1.41 7.81 -0.56
C ALA A 185 1.81 7.81 -2.05
N ALA A 186 1.15 6.96 -2.86
CA ALA A 186 1.34 6.96 -4.31
C ALA A 186 0.97 8.31 -4.93
N LEU A 187 -0.15 8.91 -4.53
CA LEU A 187 -0.56 10.23 -5.01
C LEU A 187 0.43 11.31 -4.60
N LEU A 188 0.94 11.31 -3.36
CA LEU A 188 1.94 12.29 -2.93
C LEU A 188 3.23 12.17 -3.74
N ALA A 189 3.67 10.95 -4.05
CA ALA A 189 4.89 10.72 -4.81
C ALA A 189 4.75 11.07 -6.30
N THR A 190 3.58 10.87 -6.91
CA THR A 190 3.35 11.22 -8.33
C THR A 190 2.88 12.66 -8.50
N GLN A 191 2.20 13.19 -7.49
CA GLN A 191 1.44 14.45 -7.50
C GLN A 191 0.42 14.54 -8.65
N ASN A 192 -0.03 13.39 -9.16
CA ASN A 192 -0.98 13.30 -10.26
C ASN A 192 -2.01 12.19 -9.96
N PRO A 193 -3.28 12.54 -9.65
CA PRO A 193 -4.30 11.55 -9.33
C PRO A 193 -4.62 10.64 -10.50
N ARG A 194 -4.52 11.14 -11.74
CA ARG A 194 -4.77 10.31 -12.93
C ARG A 194 -3.78 9.17 -13.05
N THR A 195 -2.54 9.34 -12.60
CA THR A 195 -1.52 8.27 -12.61
C THR A 195 -1.93 7.12 -11.70
N VAL A 196 -2.33 7.41 -10.45
CA VAL A 196 -2.74 6.38 -9.49
C VAL A 196 -4.03 5.69 -9.95
N MET A 197 -5.01 6.45 -10.42
CA MET A 197 -6.27 5.89 -10.93
C MET A 197 -6.06 5.06 -12.20
N SER A 198 -5.12 5.44 -13.06
CA SER A 198 -4.73 4.65 -14.25
C SER A 198 -4.09 3.32 -13.85
N VAL A 199 -3.25 3.29 -12.81
CA VAL A 199 -2.71 2.03 -12.25
C VAL A 199 -3.85 1.12 -11.82
N LEU A 200 -4.80 1.63 -11.02
CA LEU A 200 -5.93 0.84 -10.51
C LEU A 200 -6.80 0.28 -11.64
N MET A 201 -7.06 1.08 -12.67
CA MET A 201 -7.77 0.65 -13.88
C MET A 201 -7.02 -0.47 -14.61
N LYS A 202 -5.70 -0.33 -14.81
CA LYS A 202 -4.87 -1.34 -15.49
C LYS A 202 -4.73 -2.62 -14.68
N LEU A 203 -4.69 -2.54 -13.35
CA LEU A 203 -4.71 -3.73 -12.49
C LEU A 203 -6.07 -4.43 -12.50
N ALA A 204 -7.17 -3.70 -12.72
CA ALA A 204 -8.51 -4.27 -12.79
C ALA A 204 -8.77 -5.06 -14.08
N GLY A 205 -8.22 -4.62 -15.23
CA GLY A 205 -8.53 -5.26 -16.51
C GLY A 205 -7.53 -4.98 -17.64
N GLY A 206 -6.35 -4.47 -17.34
CA GLY A 206 -5.32 -4.14 -18.31
C GLY A 206 -4.44 -5.34 -18.69
N SER A 207 -3.89 -5.24 -19.89
CA SER A 207 -2.79 -6.06 -20.39
C SER A 207 -1.89 -5.17 -21.25
N PRO A 208 -0.68 -5.60 -21.66
CA PRO A 208 0.14 -4.81 -22.59
C PRO A 208 -0.60 -4.45 -23.90
N THR A 209 -1.56 -5.26 -24.34
CA THR A 209 -2.34 -5.03 -25.57
C THR A 209 -3.61 -4.21 -25.36
N LEU A 210 -4.24 -4.32 -24.17
CA LEU A 210 -5.48 -3.61 -23.86
C LEU A 210 -5.24 -2.25 -23.22
N SER A 211 -4.15 -2.08 -22.46
CA SER A 211 -3.86 -0.84 -21.71
C SER A 211 -3.88 0.44 -22.56
N PRO A 212 -3.40 0.46 -23.82
CA PRO A 212 -3.49 1.64 -24.67
C PRO A 212 -4.93 2.00 -25.10
N GLN A 213 -5.87 1.06 -24.98
CA GLN A 213 -7.28 1.21 -25.37
C GLN A 213 -8.19 1.55 -24.19
N LEU A 214 -7.69 1.44 -22.96
CA LEU A 214 -8.46 1.75 -21.76
C LEU A 214 -8.68 3.26 -21.62
N ASN A 215 -9.88 3.65 -21.18
CA ASN A 215 -10.26 5.04 -20.97
C ASN A 215 -10.51 5.28 -19.48
N LEU A 216 -9.67 6.14 -18.88
CA LEU A 216 -9.77 6.44 -17.45
C LEU A 216 -11.08 7.12 -17.08
N ASP A 217 -11.59 8.02 -17.91
CA ASP A 217 -12.83 8.74 -17.62
C ASP A 217 -14.03 7.79 -17.63
N ALA A 218 -14.06 6.82 -18.56
CA ALA A 218 -15.06 5.76 -18.58
C ALA A 218 -14.97 4.83 -17.35
N PHE A 219 -13.75 4.52 -16.89
CA PHE A 219 -13.54 3.75 -15.66
C PHE A 219 -14.02 4.51 -14.40
N LEU A 220 -13.86 5.84 -14.37
CA LEU A 220 -14.39 6.68 -13.29
C LEU A 220 -15.92 6.84 -13.37
N GLU A 221 -16.50 6.82 -14.56
CA GLU A 221 -17.96 6.76 -14.72
C GLU A 221 -18.53 5.43 -14.20
N GLN A 222 -17.85 4.30 -14.48
CA GLN A 222 -18.14 3.01 -13.85
C GLN A 222 -18.05 3.08 -12.31
N ALA A 223 -17.16 3.92 -11.77
CA ALA A 223 -17.07 4.12 -10.33
C ALA A 223 -18.28 4.83 -9.72
N ARG A 224 -18.85 5.79 -10.45
CA ARG A 224 -20.06 6.50 -10.01
C ARG A 224 -21.27 5.55 -10.06
N SER A 225 -21.40 4.75 -11.11
CA SER A 225 -22.52 3.80 -11.20
C SER A 225 -22.45 2.67 -10.15
N TYR A 226 -21.25 2.30 -9.69
CA TYR A 226 -21.12 1.42 -8.54
C TYR A 226 -21.82 1.99 -7.30
N ASP A 227 -21.72 3.30 -7.05
CA ASP A 227 -22.37 3.98 -5.90
C ASP A 227 -23.89 4.02 -6.04
N ASP A 228 -24.43 4.17 -7.25
CA ASP A 228 -25.88 4.19 -7.47
C ASP A 228 -26.55 2.82 -7.18
N ILE A 229 -25.80 1.72 -7.29
CA ILE A 229 -26.29 0.36 -6.95
C ILE A 229 -26.59 0.21 -5.45
N SER A 230 -26.08 1.11 -4.59
CA SER A 230 -26.28 1.08 -3.14
C SER A 230 -27.31 2.06 -2.60
N ASP A 231 -28.22 2.56 -3.43
CA ASP A 231 -29.28 3.46 -2.95
C ASP A 231 -30.27 2.78 -1.98
N ASP A 232 -30.22 1.46 -1.83
CA ASP A 232 -31.01 0.71 -0.86
C ASP A 232 -30.18 -0.22 0.05
N ALA A 233 -30.78 -0.62 1.17
CA ALA A 233 -30.14 -1.45 2.19
C ALA A 233 -29.71 -2.84 1.66
N LEU A 234 -30.37 -3.34 0.60
CA LEU A 234 -30.01 -4.59 -0.05
C LEU A 234 -28.70 -4.43 -0.85
N GLY A 235 -28.58 -3.34 -1.62
CA GLY A 235 -27.39 -3.00 -2.38
C GLY A 235 -26.15 -2.85 -1.50
N GLU A 236 -26.27 -2.14 -0.38
CA GLU A 236 -25.18 -2.02 0.61
C GLU A 236 -24.79 -3.38 1.21
N ALA A 237 -25.76 -4.20 1.59
CA ALA A 237 -25.49 -5.54 2.12
C ALA A 237 -24.78 -6.44 1.09
N LEU A 238 -25.17 -6.38 -0.19
CA LEU A 238 -24.54 -7.15 -1.27
C LEU A 238 -23.10 -6.69 -1.54
N LYS A 239 -22.84 -5.38 -1.54
CA LYS A 239 -21.48 -4.84 -1.66
C LYS A 239 -20.60 -5.28 -0.50
N GLN A 240 -21.13 -5.25 0.72
CA GLN A 240 -20.40 -5.69 1.90
C GLN A 240 -20.03 -7.18 1.78
N LEU A 241 -20.99 -8.05 1.47
CA LEU A 241 -20.74 -9.49 1.28
C LEU A 241 -19.71 -9.77 0.18
N GLN A 242 -19.74 -9.02 -0.92
CA GLN A 242 -18.76 -9.18 -2.01
C GLN A 242 -17.35 -8.75 -1.60
N THR A 243 -17.24 -7.71 -0.77
CA THR A 243 -15.94 -7.13 -0.38
C THR A 243 -15.32 -7.78 0.86
N GLU A 244 -16.12 -8.44 1.70
CA GLU A 244 -15.69 -9.07 2.95
C GLU A 244 -14.54 -10.07 2.76
N GLN A 245 -14.56 -10.86 1.68
CA GLN A 245 -13.55 -11.88 1.39
C GLN A 245 -12.34 -11.37 0.61
N LEU A 246 -12.36 -10.11 0.17
CA LEU A 246 -11.26 -9.53 -0.61
C LEU A 246 -10.16 -9.02 0.32
N SER A 247 -8.90 -9.33 -0.01
CA SER A 247 -7.73 -8.78 0.67
C SER A 247 -7.49 -7.30 0.35
N HIS A 248 -8.00 -6.82 -0.78
CA HIS A 248 -7.88 -5.44 -1.23
C HIS A 248 -9.27 -4.88 -1.55
N PRO A 249 -9.53 -3.57 -1.36
CA PRO A 249 -10.78 -2.97 -1.80
C PRO A 249 -10.87 -3.06 -3.32
N VAL A 250 -12.10 -3.06 -3.85
CA VAL A 250 -12.29 -3.06 -5.30
C VAL A 250 -11.61 -1.82 -5.92
N PRO A 251 -10.90 -1.96 -7.05
CA PRO A 251 -10.08 -0.88 -7.63
C PRO A 251 -10.85 0.42 -7.89
N VAL A 252 -12.13 0.28 -8.21
CA VAL A 252 -13.09 1.35 -8.46
C VAL A 252 -13.28 2.26 -7.23
N LEU A 253 -13.42 1.68 -6.03
CA LEU A 253 -13.54 2.46 -4.80
C LEU A 253 -12.25 3.21 -4.46
N ARG A 254 -11.10 2.57 -4.68
CA ARG A 254 -9.77 3.18 -4.46
C ARG A 254 -9.55 4.37 -5.37
N ALA A 255 -9.91 4.25 -6.66
CA ALA A 255 -9.79 5.34 -7.62
C ALA A 255 -10.65 6.55 -7.21
N ARG A 256 -11.89 6.30 -6.76
CA ARG A 256 -12.78 7.34 -6.23
C ARG A 256 -12.20 8.03 -4.98
N GLU A 257 -11.66 7.27 -4.02
CA GLU A 257 -11.05 7.86 -2.83
C GLU A 257 -9.83 8.72 -3.16
N ILE A 258 -9.06 8.35 -4.19
CA ILE A 258 -7.97 9.18 -4.70
C ILE A 258 -8.48 10.48 -5.33
N ASP A 259 -9.50 10.41 -6.18
CA ASP A 259 -10.11 11.60 -6.80
C ASP A 259 -10.63 12.59 -5.74
N ARG A 260 -11.31 12.05 -4.71
CA ARG A 260 -11.81 12.81 -3.56
C ARG A 260 -10.68 13.46 -2.76
N TRP A 261 -9.65 12.69 -2.40
CA TRP A 261 -8.56 13.21 -1.57
C TRP A 261 -7.69 14.22 -2.34
N ALA A 262 -7.45 14.00 -3.63
CA ALA A 262 -6.73 14.93 -4.50
C ALA A 262 -7.40 16.32 -4.58
N SER A 263 -8.73 16.36 -4.43
CA SER A 263 -9.52 17.59 -4.42
C SER A 263 -9.64 18.23 -3.02
N SER A 264 -9.06 17.61 -1.98
CA SER A 264 -9.21 18.06 -0.61
C SER A 264 -8.21 19.16 -0.22
N GLN A 265 -8.61 20.02 0.73
CA GLN A 265 -7.72 21.01 1.31
C GLN A 265 -6.51 20.36 2.01
N ASN A 266 -6.70 19.19 2.62
CA ASN A 266 -5.63 18.45 3.30
C ASN A 266 -4.49 18.07 2.33
N TYR A 267 -4.82 17.57 1.15
CA TYR A 267 -3.83 17.28 0.10
C TYR A 267 -3.13 18.56 -0.38
N TYR A 268 -3.90 19.62 -0.64
CA TYR A 268 -3.34 20.91 -1.04
C TYR A 268 -2.36 21.46 0.00
N ASP A 269 -2.68 21.37 1.29
CA ASP A 269 -1.82 21.85 2.39
C ASP A 269 -0.54 21.03 2.56
N LEU A 270 -0.58 19.74 2.21
CA LEU A 270 0.62 18.89 2.19
C LEU A 270 1.59 19.31 1.08
N LEU A 271 1.07 19.62 -0.12
CA LEU A 271 1.90 20.06 -1.24
C LEU A 271 2.33 21.53 -1.16
N ASN A 272 1.76 22.32 -0.25
CA ASN A 272 2.08 23.75 -0.08
C ASN A 272 2.50 24.08 1.36
N PRO A 273 3.65 23.56 1.83
CA PRO A 273 4.08 23.68 3.22
C PRO A 273 4.33 25.14 3.67
N SER A 274 4.54 26.08 2.75
CA SER A 274 4.70 27.51 3.07
C SER A 274 3.47 28.17 3.69
N LYS A 275 2.29 27.54 3.61
CA LYS A 275 1.06 27.97 4.31
C LYS A 275 0.93 27.43 5.73
N ARG A 276 1.77 26.48 6.15
CA ARG A 276 1.84 26.07 7.56
C ARG A 276 2.60 27.16 8.31
N CYS A 277 1.85 28.05 8.99
CA CYS A 277 2.44 28.91 10.01
C CYS A 277 3.33 28.06 10.92
N TYR A 278 4.58 28.46 11.04
CA TYR A 278 5.56 27.90 11.96
C TYR A 278 4.99 28.04 13.38
N SER A 279 4.33 27.00 13.88
CA SER A 279 4.11 26.84 15.31
C SER A 279 5.37 26.20 15.86
N ASP A 280 6.14 27.00 16.57
CA ASP A 280 7.44 26.69 17.15
C ASP A 280 7.52 25.35 17.90
N LYS A 281 8.70 24.73 17.76
CA LYS A 281 9.28 23.61 18.53
C LYS A 281 8.83 22.19 18.18
N THR A 282 9.59 21.56 17.29
CA THR A 282 9.96 20.15 17.48
C THR A 282 11.44 19.96 17.20
N ASN A 283 12.19 19.60 18.25
CA ASN A 283 13.59 19.20 18.15
C ASN A 283 13.71 17.97 17.25
N ALA A 284 14.65 18.02 16.30
CA ALA A 284 15.06 16.87 15.51
C ALA A 284 15.74 15.85 16.41
N THR A 285 15.02 14.78 16.76
CA THR A 285 15.62 13.53 17.22
C THR A 285 15.08 12.40 16.35
N GLY A 286 15.62 12.32 15.13
CA GLY A 286 15.56 11.13 14.30
C GLY A 286 16.49 10.08 14.92
N GLY A 287 15.90 9.08 15.54
CA GLY A 287 16.59 7.93 16.08
C GLY A 287 15.59 6.79 16.16
N TRP A 288 15.82 5.75 15.37
CA TRP A 288 15.07 4.50 15.36
C TRP A 288 14.83 4.02 16.80
N ARG A 289 13.55 3.92 17.21
CA ARG A 289 13.18 3.31 18.48
C ARG A 289 12.97 1.82 18.24
N ASN A 290 13.94 1.04 18.73
CA ASN A 290 13.89 -0.41 18.81
C ASN A 290 12.65 -0.86 19.61
N TRP A 291 11.72 -1.56 18.96
CA TRP A 291 10.77 -2.48 19.58
C TRP A 291 11.37 -3.86 19.52
#